data_AF-A0A4R6K1Z5-F1
#
_entry.id   AF-A0A4R6K1Z5-F1
#
_cell.length_a   1.000
_cell.length_b   1.000
_cell.length_c   1.000
_cell.angle_alpha   90.00
_cell.angle_beta   90.00
_cell.angle_gamma   90.00
#
_symmetry.space_group_name_H-M   'P 1'
#
loop_
_entity.id
_entity.type
_entity.pdbx_description
1 polymer ?
#
loop_
_entity_poly.entity_id
_entity_poly.type
_entity_poly.pdbx_seq_one_letter_code
_entity_poly.pdbx_strand_id
1 'polypeptide(L)'
;MTVVSTTVREPSKTLREKSADNFHAALAAVLVTGLDSALEAGDHAKAVAIINRGFAEGRPELGCDLLCRAIAVVGAARTWTVQLAPVTQR
;
A
#
# COMPACT_ATOMS: atom_id res chain seq x y z
N MET A 1 38.16 -10.72 -30.02
CA MET A 1 37.13 -11.32 -29.15
C MET A 1 36.13 -10.21 -28.85
N THR A 2 35.05 -10.13 -29.62
CA THR A 2 34.11 -8.99 -29.58
C THR A 2 32.97 -9.34 -28.65
N VAL A 3 32.83 -8.61 -27.54
CA VAL A 3 31.74 -8.77 -26.57
C VAL A 3 30.50 -8.10 -27.15
N VAL A 4 29.49 -8.89 -27.53
CA VAL A 4 28.15 -8.39 -27.83
C VAL A 4 27.47 -8.10 -26.50
N SER A 5 27.45 -6.82 -26.11
CA SER A 5 26.59 -6.33 -25.05
C SER A 5 25.14 -6.37 -25.54
N THR A 6 24.38 -7.37 -25.13
CA THR A 6 22.93 -7.39 -25.30
C THR A 6 22.33 -6.30 -24.41
N THR A 7 22.07 -5.12 -24.98
CA THR A 7 21.15 -4.14 -24.38
C THR A 7 19.79 -4.80 -24.28
N VAL A 8 19.46 -5.32 -23.09
CA VAL A 8 18.11 -5.71 -22.71
C VAL A 8 17.26 -4.43 -22.79
N ARG A 9 16.53 -4.27 -23.90
CA ARG A 9 15.52 -3.22 -24.02
C ARG A 9 14.42 -3.57 -23.04
N GLU A 10 14.37 -2.85 -21.93
CA GLU A 10 13.21 -2.90 -21.03
C GLU A 10 11.94 -2.64 -21.85
N PRO A 11 10.90 -3.49 -21.75
CA PRO A 11 9.65 -3.25 -22.45
C PRO A 11 9.06 -1.94 -21.93
N SER A 12 8.93 -0.96 -22.82
CA SER A 12 8.24 0.29 -22.52
C SER A 12 6.80 -0.04 -22.14
N LYS A 13 6.49 0.09 -20.84
CA LYS A 13 5.17 -0.12 -20.26
C LYS A 13 4.09 0.48 -21.14
N THR A 14 3.03 -0.29 -21.39
CA THR A 14 1.87 0.19 -22.14
C THR A 14 1.20 1.35 -21.39
N LEU A 15 0.48 2.23 -22.11
CA LEU A 15 -0.27 3.33 -21.50
C LEU A 15 -1.24 2.87 -20.40
N ARG A 16 -1.78 1.65 -20.53
CA ARG A 16 -2.65 1.02 -19.53
C ARG A 16 -1.91 0.72 -18.23
N GLU A 17 -0.69 0.20 -18.32
CA GLU A 17 0.16 -0.06 -17.16
C GLU A 17 0.54 1.22 -16.45
N LYS A 18 0.92 2.26 -17.21
CA LYS A 18 1.29 3.57 -16.65
C LYS A 18 0.12 4.25 -15.93
N SER A 19 -1.08 4.15 -16.48
CA SER A 19 -2.29 4.67 -15.83
C SER A 19 -2.65 3.90 -14.55
N ALA A 20 -2.47 2.58 -14.54
CA ALA A 20 -2.65 1.77 -13.34
C ALA A 20 -1.62 2.11 -12.26
N ASP A 21 -0.34 2.27 -12.62
CA ASP A 21 0.72 2.70 -11.70
C ASP A 21 0.39 4.08 -11.07
N ASN A 22 -0.09 5.04 -11.88
CA ASN A 22 -0.50 6.36 -11.39
C ASN A 22 -1.73 6.30 -10.47
N PHE A 23 -2.71 5.45 -10.78
CA PHE A 23 -3.88 5.24 -9.92
C PHE A 23 -3.47 4.66 -8.56
N HIS A 24 -2.62 3.63 -8.55
CA HIS A 24 -2.13 3.04 -7.31
C HIS A 24 -1.27 4.02 -6.49
N ALA A 25 -0.47 4.86 -7.14
CA ALA A 25 0.29 5.91 -6.47
C ALA A 25 -0.64 6.96 -5.81
N ALA A 26 -1.68 7.40 -6.52
CA ALA A 26 -2.67 8.32 -5.97
C ALA A 26 -3.46 7.70 -4.81
N LEU A 27 -3.87 6.43 -4.96
CA LEU A 27 -4.54 5.67 -3.91
C LEU A 27 -3.65 5.54 -2.67
N ALA A 28 -2.37 5.22 -2.85
CA ALA A 28 -1.40 5.14 -1.77
C ALA A 28 -1.31 6.44 -1.00
N ALA A 29 -1.16 7.58 -1.70
CA ALA A 29 -1.08 8.89 -1.05
C ALA A 29 -2.34 9.23 -0.23
N VAL A 30 -3.53 8.93 -0.77
CA VAL A 30 -4.80 9.16 -0.08
C VAL A 30 -4.93 8.27 1.16
N LEU A 31 -4.61 6.98 1.04
CA LEU A 31 -4.69 6.05 2.16
C LEU A 31 -3.67 6.37 3.26
N VAL A 32 -2.44 6.74 2.89
CA VAL A 32 -1.42 7.17 3.85
C VAL A 32 -1.87 8.41 4.61
N THR A 33 -2.41 9.42 3.92
CA THR A 33 -2.91 10.65 4.55
C THR A 33 -4.09 10.36 5.48
N GLY A 34 -5.05 9.56 5.02
CA GLY A 34 -6.20 9.18 5.83
C GLY A 34 -5.83 8.34 7.05
N LEU A 35 -4.82 7.46 6.93
CA LEU A 35 -4.31 6.65 8.02
C LEU A 35 -3.67 7.53 9.09
N ASP A 36 -2.82 8.47 8.68
CA ASP A 36 -2.15 9.42 9.58
C ASP A 36 -3.19 10.21 10.40
N SER A 37 -4.17 10.81 9.74
CA SER A 37 -5.25 11.53 10.42
C SER A 37 -6.11 10.64 11.33
N ALA A 38 -6.35 9.39 10.96
CA ALA A 38 -7.09 8.45 11.82
C ALA A 38 -6.30 8.09 13.08
N LEU A 39 -4.98 7.91 12.95
CA LEU A 39 -4.08 7.63 14.07
C LEU A 39 -3.95 8.84 15.00
N GLU A 40 -3.81 10.05 14.45
CA GLU A 40 -3.78 11.29 15.23
C GLU A 40 -5.09 11.51 16.02
N ALA A 41 -6.23 11.20 15.41
CA ALA A 41 -7.54 11.27 16.07
C ALA A 41 -7.80 10.13 17.07
N GLY A 42 -6.93 9.11 17.14
CA GLY A 42 -7.15 7.91 17.94
C GLY A 42 -8.28 7.01 17.43
N ASP A 43 -8.73 7.20 16.19
CA ASP A 43 -9.79 6.41 15.56
C ASP A 43 -9.21 5.12 14.97
N HIS A 44 -9.01 4.14 15.85
CA HIS A 44 -8.46 2.84 15.48
C HIS A 44 -9.36 2.08 14.49
N ALA A 45 -10.68 2.21 14.57
CA ALA A 45 -11.60 1.52 13.67
C ALA A 45 -11.42 2.02 12.23
N LYS A 46 -11.29 3.34 12.05
CA LYS A 46 -11.00 3.95 10.76
C LYS A 46 -9.61 3.59 10.25
N ALA A 47 -8.61 3.54 11.12
CA ALA A 47 -7.27 3.08 10.74
C ALA A 47 -7.27 1.63 10.21
N VAL A 48 -7.95 0.70 10.89
CA VAL A 48 -8.11 -0.69 10.41
C VAL A 48 -8.86 -0.74 9.06
N ALA A 49 -9.91 0.05 8.89
CA ALA A 49 -10.64 0.12 7.62
C ALA A 49 -9.75 0.59 6.47
N ILE A 50 -8.89 1.58 6.70
CA ILE A 50 -7.95 2.10 5.71
C ILE A 50 -6.87 1.06 5.35
N ILE A 51 -6.35 0.33 6.33
CA ILE A 51 -5.39 -0.76 6.10
C ILE A 51 -6.01 -1.86 5.24
N ASN A 52 -7.21 -2.32 5.60
CA ASN A 52 -7.96 -3.31 4.81
C ASN A 52 -8.25 -2.81 3.39
N ARG A 53 -8.52 -1.52 3.24
CA ARG A 53 -8.70 -0.89 1.94
C ARG A 53 -7.42 -0.90 1.10
N GLY A 54 -6.27 -0.70 1.74
CA GLY A 54 -4.95 -0.86 1.10
C GLY A 54 -4.69 -2.27 0.58
N PHE A 55 -5.14 -3.30 1.32
CA PHE A 55 -5.07 -4.69 0.86
C PHE A 55 -6.07 -5.02 -0.26
N ALA A 56 -7.25 -4.40 -0.26
CA ALA A 56 -8.31 -4.70 -1.23
C ALA A 56 -8.20 -3.93 -2.56
N GLU A 57 -7.87 -2.64 -2.50
CA GLU A 57 -7.84 -1.74 -3.67
C GLU A 57 -6.41 -1.44 -4.15
N GLY A 58 -5.42 -1.64 -3.28
CA GLY A 58 -4.01 -1.44 -3.58
C GLY A 58 -3.31 -2.70 -4.09
N ARG A 59 -1.98 -2.63 -4.11
CA ARG A 59 -1.13 -3.82 -4.19
C ARG A 59 -0.91 -4.38 -2.78
N PRO A 60 -0.66 -5.69 -2.61
CA PRO A 60 -0.38 -6.28 -1.30
C PRO A 60 0.71 -5.53 -0.52
N GLU A 61 1.71 -4.99 -1.21
CA GLU A 61 2.80 -4.18 -0.67
C GLU A 61 2.30 -2.89 -0.03
N LEU A 62 1.25 -2.27 -0.57
CA LEU A 62 0.66 -1.04 -0.01
C LEU A 62 -0.04 -1.33 1.32
N GLY A 63 -0.81 -2.42 1.41
CA GLY A 63 -1.41 -2.83 2.68
C GLY A 63 -0.36 -3.11 3.77
N CYS A 64 0.76 -3.73 3.38
CA CYS A 64 1.89 -3.97 4.27
C CYS A 64 2.56 -2.66 4.73
N ASP A 65 2.80 -1.72 3.81
CA ASP A 65 3.38 -0.41 4.12
C ASP A 65 2.52 0.37 5.13
N LEU A 66 1.20 0.42 4.88
CA LEU A 66 0.23 1.04 5.78
C LEU A 66 0.23 0.39 7.17
N LEU A 67 0.31 -0.94 7.24
CA LEU A 67 0.37 -1.67 8.50
C LEU A 67 1.68 -1.35 9.27
N CYS A 68 2.82 -1.39 8.60
CA CYS A 68 4.12 -1.03 9.19
C CYS A 68 4.11 0.40 9.73
N ARG A 69 3.53 1.34 8.98
CA ARG A 69 3.38 2.74 9.39
C ARG A 69 2.50 2.88 10.62
N ALA A 70 1.36 2.19 10.66
CA ALA A 70 0.47 2.20 11.81
C ALA A 70 1.14 1.63 13.08
N ILE A 71 1.92 0.56 12.94
CA ILE A 71 2.70 -0.02 14.04
C ILE A 71 3.73 1.00 14.57
N ALA A 72 4.44 1.70 13.68
CA ALA A 72 5.43 2.69 14.08
C ALA A 72 4.83 3.87 14.85
N VAL A 73 3.63 4.31 14.49
CA VAL A 73 2.93 5.44 15.14
C VAL A 73 2.34 5.05 16.49
N VAL A 74 1.71 3.86 16.59
CA VAL A 74 1.08 3.43 17.85
C VAL A 74 2.13 3.07 18.91
N GLY A 75 3.31 2.62 18.47
CA GLY A 75 4.43 2.28 19.36
C GLY A 75 4.11 1.10 20.29
N ALA A 76 5.08 0.72 21.13
CA ALA A 76 4.95 -0.44 22.02
C ALA A 76 3.98 -0.26 23.21
N ALA A 77 3.45 0.95 23.41
CA ALA A 77 2.66 1.30 24.60
C ALA A 77 1.14 1.04 24.46
N ARG A 78 0.65 0.80 23.24
CA ARG A 78 -0.78 0.62 22.97
C ARG A 78 -1.03 -0.66 22.17
N THR A 79 -1.75 -1.60 22.80
CA THR A 79 -2.21 -2.82 22.15
C THR A 79 -3.54 -2.58 21.47
N TRP A 80 -3.63 -2.88 20.18
CA TRP A 80 -4.86 -2.86 19.41
C TRP A 80 -4.88 -3.99 18.41
N THR A 81 -6.08 -4.47 18.09
CA THR A 81 -6.28 -5.65 17.24
C THR A 81 -6.63 -5.19 15.83
N VAL A 82 -5.82 -5.60 14.86
CA VAL A 82 -6.12 -5.41 13.43
C VAL A 82 -6.70 -6.72 12.91
N GLN A 83 -7.99 -6.72 12.59
CA GLN A 83 -8.58 -7.82 11.82
C GLN A 83 -8.43 -7.51 10.33
N LEU A 84 -7.60 -8.32 9.66
CA LEU A 84 -7.49 -8.26 8.21
C LEU A 84 -8.69 -8.98 7.59
N ALA A 85 -9.39 -8.31 6.69
CA ALA A 85 -10.51 -8.90 5.96
C ALA A 85 -9.99 -10.09 5.13
N PRO A 86 -10.75 -11.19 5.04
CA PRO A 86 -10.36 -12.32 4.21
C PRO A 86 -10.20 -11.87 2.77
N VAL A 87 -9.11 -12.30 2.13
CA VAL A 87 -8.93 -12.15 0.68
C VAL A 87 -10.09 -12.89 0.03
N THR A 88 -11.05 -12.17 -0.53
CA THR A 88 -12.13 -12.77 -1.31
C THR A 88 -11.51 -13.24 -2.62
N GLN A 89 -11.03 -14.49 -2.66
CA GLN A 89 -10.70 -15.15 -3.92
C GLN A 89 -12.01 -15.33 -4.69
N ARG A 90 -12.20 -14.53 -5.75
CA ARG A 90 -13.18 -14.81 -6.80
C ARG A 90 -12.51 -15.55 -7.94
#